data_AF-A0A2K2VFS1-F1
#
_entry.id   AF-A0A2K2VFS1-F1
#
_cell.length_a   1.000
_cell.length_b   1.000
_cell.length_c   1.000
_cell.angle_alpha   90.00
_cell.angle_beta   90.00
_cell.angle_gamma   90.00
#
_symmetry.space_group_name_H-M   'P 1'
#
loop_
_entity.id
_entity.type
_entity.pdbx_description
1 polymer ?
#
loop_
_entity_poly.entity_id
_entity_poly.type
_entity_poly.pdbx_seq_one_letter_code
_entity_poly.pdbx_strand_id
1 'polypeptide(L)'
;MFSKMSHYLISGEEFRRLHDVFFRYFSQQKTSQDVANELIDLAEKYKTYAADYDYGRKRFVFVFARNSESKSQGLAGFIVYDKSSRKILYGMYRLTYSILVGSDEESYIQLEPLSLILRVAMDERFDVLESLFLYHHKDPKSFNVFLPFLGFAYRFLGDFFLDYLYENYIDVIERLNNRRIIYGENFVYIPLIGVGLIRRGDGSVFVYEAPRSYLSFPEEILSYRKVSSSEYPLIHRIFSGLIDSAKELDRSMVVEKGRCDRYECYYLILSSASPPSLGGRSAFLLSGIQRKGLYGEFLENIDVYFINCNGSCSMYPVSEAMKNVMGWSRSYEKISMDEFLSKYGYGGHYLKILEYIMENRNKFPPKFVEEANKQYQGNVMYTS
;
A
#
# COMPACT_ATOMS: atom_id res chain seq x y z
N MET A 1 -6.03 -7.01 -19.53
CA MET A 1 -7.08 -6.03 -19.91
C MET A 1 -6.60 -5.10 -21.03
N PHE A 2 -5.47 -4.38 -20.86
CA PHE A 2 -4.95 -3.49 -21.92
C PHE A 2 -4.53 -4.16 -23.23
N SER A 3 -4.15 -5.44 -23.23
CA SER A 3 -3.83 -6.18 -24.47
C SER A 3 -5.04 -6.43 -25.37
N LYS A 4 -6.26 -6.29 -24.83
CA LYS A 4 -7.53 -6.46 -25.56
C LYS A 4 -8.28 -5.15 -25.79
N MET A 5 -7.79 -4.02 -25.28
CA MET A 5 -8.40 -2.72 -25.51
C MET A 5 -7.91 -2.10 -26.82
N SER A 6 -8.84 -1.57 -27.60
CA SER A 6 -8.54 -0.72 -28.75
C SER A 6 -7.74 0.49 -28.27
N HIS A 7 -6.53 0.66 -28.80
CA HIS A 7 -5.74 1.86 -28.64
C HIS A 7 -5.86 2.71 -29.90
N TYR A 8 -5.76 4.03 -29.75
CA TYR A 8 -5.64 4.93 -30.90
C TYR A 8 -4.20 4.98 -31.38
N LEU A 9 -3.96 4.66 -32.64
CA LEU A 9 -2.70 4.93 -33.30
C LEU A 9 -2.73 6.39 -33.78
N ILE A 10 -1.85 7.24 -33.27
CA ILE A 10 -1.80 8.68 -33.60
C ILE A 10 -0.41 9.07 -34.10
N SER A 11 -0.31 10.18 -34.85
CA SER A 11 0.98 10.65 -35.39
C SER A 11 1.97 10.99 -34.27
N GLY A 12 3.27 10.98 -34.56
CA GLY A 12 4.30 11.30 -33.56
C GLY A 12 4.21 12.75 -33.07
N GLU A 13 3.72 13.66 -33.91
CA GLU A 13 3.41 15.04 -33.51
C GLU A 13 2.22 15.12 -32.54
N GLU A 14 1.10 14.46 -32.88
CA GLU A 14 -0.09 14.45 -32.02
C GLU A 14 0.16 13.74 -30.70
N PHE A 15 0.98 12.68 -30.70
CA PHE A 15 1.40 11.97 -29.50
C PHE A 15 2.22 12.88 -28.58
N ARG A 16 3.22 13.58 -29.12
CA ARG A 16 4.03 14.54 -28.35
C ARG A 16 3.17 15.65 -27.77
N ARG A 17 2.25 16.21 -28.56
CA ARG A 17 1.32 17.24 -28.09
C ARG A 17 0.45 16.74 -26.95
N LEU A 18 -0.15 15.55 -27.07
CA LEU A 18 -0.94 14.94 -26.02
C LEU A 18 -0.12 14.75 -24.73
N HIS A 19 1.08 14.18 -24.86
CA HIS A 19 2.00 13.99 -23.75
C HIS A 19 2.37 15.31 -23.06
N ASP A 20 2.78 16.32 -23.83
CA ASP A 20 3.25 17.60 -23.31
C ASP A 20 2.14 18.34 -22.56
N VAL A 21 0.90 18.26 -23.03
CA VAL A 21 -0.25 18.90 -22.40
C VAL A 21 -0.60 18.18 -21.08
N PHE A 22 -0.61 16.84 -21.07
CA PHE A 22 -0.73 16.05 -19.85
C PHE A 22 0.38 16.42 -18.84
N PHE A 23 1.63 16.46 -19.29
CA PHE A 23 2.79 16.81 -18.46
C PHE A 23 2.65 18.21 -17.87
N ARG A 24 2.38 19.23 -18.70
CA ARG A 24 2.22 20.61 -18.24
C ARG A 24 1.08 20.75 -17.24
N TYR A 25 -0.04 20.05 -17.47
CA TYR A 25 -1.19 20.13 -16.56
C TYR A 25 -0.89 19.58 -15.17
N PHE A 26 -0.23 18.42 -15.09
CA PHE A 26 0.00 17.71 -13.82
C PHE A 26 1.33 18.03 -13.14
N SER A 27 2.28 18.68 -13.83
CA SER A 27 3.58 19.08 -13.25
C SER A 27 3.60 20.51 -12.67
N GLN A 28 2.68 21.38 -13.08
CA GLN A 28 2.69 22.79 -12.69
C GLN A 28 1.80 23.06 -11.46
N GLN A 29 2.32 23.80 -10.48
CA GLN A 29 1.54 24.18 -9.28
C GLN A 29 0.38 25.15 -9.58
N LYS A 30 0.42 25.84 -10.72
CA LYS A 30 -0.66 26.72 -11.21
C LYS A 30 -0.77 26.58 -12.72
N THR A 31 -1.68 25.73 -13.17
CA THR A 31 -1.94 25.51 -14.59
C THR A 31 -2.96 26.53 -15.11
N SER A 32 -2.73 27.11 -16.30
CA SER A 32 -3.69 28.02 -16.92
C SER A 32 -4.92 27.27 -17.42
N GLN A 33 -6.07 27.96 -17.46
CA GLN A 33 -7.31 27.40 -18.00
C GLN A 33 -7.17 26.98 -19.47
N ASP A 34 -6.27 27.62 -20.23
CA ASP A 34 -6.00 27.26 -21.62
C ASP A 34 -5.40 25.86 -21.75
N VAL A 35 -4.45 25.51 -20.88
CA VAL A 35 -3.85 24.15 -20.86
C VAL A 35 -4.90 23.12 -20.42
N ALA A 36 -5.77 23.47 -19.47
CA ALA A 36 -6.88 22.61 -19.06
C ALA A 36 -7.84 22.34 -20.23
N ASN A 37 -8.22 23.39 -20.97
CA ASN A 37 -9.11 23.30 -22.12
C ASN A 37 -8.49 22.47 -23.24
N GLU A 38 -7.22 22.70 -23.55
CA GLU A 38 -6.48 21.92 -24.55
C GLU A 38 -6.40 20.44 -24.15
N LEU A 39 -6.15 20.14 -22.86
CA LEU A 39 -6.14 18.76 -22.38
C LEU A 39 -7.50 18.08 -22.56
N ILE A 40 -8.59 18.78 -22.22
CA ILE A 40 -9.95 18.27 -22.42
C ILE A 40 -10.21 17.99 -23.90
N ASP A 41 -9.87 18.91 -24.80
CA ASP A 41 -10.12 18.75 -26.23
C ASP A 41 -9.32 17.58 -26.84
N LEU A 42 -8.05 17.45 -26.45
CA LEU A 42 -7.20 16.33 -26.89
C LEU A 42 -7.69 15.00 -26.32
N ALA A 43 -8.06 14.96 -25.04
CA ALA A 43 -8.61 13.76 -24.42
C ALA A 43 -9.92 13.34 -25.08
N GLU A 44 -10.84 14.28 -25.36
CA GLU A 44 -12.08 14.01 -26.07
C GLU A 44 -11.85 13.55 -27.52
N LYS A 45 -10.83 14.08 -28.19
CA LYS A 45 -10.46 13.68 -29.55
C LYS A 45 -9.95 12.24 -29.61
N TYR A 46 -9.13 11.82 -28.65
CA TYR A 46 -8.49 10.49 -28.63
C TYR A 46 -9.05 9.53 -27.58
N LYS A 47 -10.25 9.79 -27.06
CA LYS A 47 -10.86 8.96 -26.03
C LYS A 47 -11.04 7.52 -26.49
N THR A 48 -10.59 6.56 -25.67
CA THR A 48 -10.92 5.14 -25.84
C THR A 48 -12.16 4.76 -25.04
N TYR A 49 -12.48 5.51 -23.99
CA TYR A 49 -13.72 5.37 -23.23
C TYR A 49 -14.13 6.74 -22.67
N ALA A 50 -15.42 7.02 -22.62
CA ALA A 50 -15.96 8.18 -21.92
C ALA A 50 -17.35 7.91 -21.38
N ALA A 51 -17.67 8.53 -20.25
CA ALA A 51 -18.96 8.41 -19.58
C ALA A 51 -19.32 9.72 -18.89
N ASP A 52 -20.61 10.04 -18.92
CA ASP A 52 -21.19 11.15 -18.18
C ASP A 52 -21.75 10.61 -16.85
N TYR A 53 -21.58 11.35 -15.75
CA TYR A 53 -22.09 10.98 -14.43
C TYR A 53 -22.46 12.22 -13.61
N ASP A 54 -23.03 12.03 -12.41
CA ASP A 54 -23.57 13.11 -11.57
C ASP A 54 -24.64 13.93 -12.33
N TYR A 55 -25.71 13.24 -12.75
CA TYR A 55 -26.79 13.79 -13.60
C TYR A 55 -26.29 14.47 -14.89
N GLY A 56 -25.15 14.00 -15.42
CA GLY A 56 -24.54 14.52 -16.64
C GLY A 56 -23.77 15.83 -16.45
N ARG A 57 -23.48 16.23 -15.21
CA ARG A 57 -22.65 17.40 -14.88
C ARG A 57 -21.16 17.13 -15.06
N LYS A 58 -20.71 15.93 -14.71
CA LYS A 58 -19.30 15.53 -14.76
C LYS A 58 -19.08 14.56 -15.90
N ARG A 59 -17.85 14.56 -16.42
CA ARG A 59 -17.43 13.72 -17.53
C ARG A 59 -16.11 13.03 -17.23
N PHE A 60 -16.10 11.72 -17.35
CA PHE A 60 -14.92 10.88 -17.31
C PHE A 60 -14.47 10.59 -18.74
N VAL A 61 -13.18 10.76 -19.01
CA VAL A 61 -12.56 10.48 -20.31
C VAL A 61 -11.28 9.70 -20.09
N PHE A 62 -11.21 8.50 -20.63
CA PHE A 62 -10.01 7.69 -20.65
C PHE A 62 -9.39 7.69 -22.05
N VAL A 63 -8.07 7.79 -22.09
CA VAL A 63 -7.27 7.82 -23.31
C VAL A 63 -6.23 6.71 -23.24
N PHE A 64 -6.13 5.94 -24.33
CA PHE A 64 -5.00 5.06 -24.58
C PHE A 64 -4.52 5.22 -26.01
N ALA A 65 -3.37 5.87 -26.17
CA ALA A 65 -2.79 6.23 -27.46
C ALA A 65 -1.42 5.57 -27.64
N ARG A 66 -1.10 5.20 -28.88
CA ARG A 66 0.23 4.73 -29.30
C ARG A 66 0.75 5.60 -30.43
N ASN A 67 2.05 5.88 -30.39
CA ASN A 67 2.72 6.62 -31.45
C ASN A 67 2.87 5.72 -32.71
N SER A 68 2.36 6.19 -33.85
CA SER A 68 2.46 5.46 -35.13
C SER A 68 3.90 5.35 -35.65
N GLU A 69 4.74 6.34 -35.35
CA GLU A 69 6.14 6.41 -35.78
C GLU A 69 7.06 5.61 -34.85
N SER A 70 6.68 5.45 -33.58
CA SER A 70 7.40 4.65 -32.60
C SER A 70 6.41 3.82 -31.80
N LYS A 71 6.08 2.62 -32.32
CA LYS A 71 5.07 1.74 -31.71
C LYS A 71 5.40 1.29 -30.29
N SER A 72 6.65 1.48 -29.86
CA SER A 72 7.08 1.24 -28.49
C SER A 72 6.66 2.34 -27.51
N GLN A 73 6.24 3.51 -28.01
CA GLN A 73 5.74 4.60 -27.20
C GLN A 73 4.21 4.56 -27.13
N GLY A 74 3.70 4.55 -25.90
CA GLY A 74 2.29 4.69 -25.60
C GLY A 74 2.04 5.66 -24.46
N LEU A 75 0.82 6.14 -24.38
CA LEU A 75 0.32 7.00 -23.32
C LEU A 75 -1.05 6.47 -22.91
N ALA A 76 -1.22 6.21 -21.62
CA ALA A 76 -2.52 5.91 -21.04
C ALA A 76 -2.82 6.92 -19.93
N GLY A 77 -4.06 7.35 -19.82
CA GLY A 77 -4.47 8.29 -18.79
C GLY A 77 -5.96 8.53 -18.79
N PHE A 78 -6.42 9.27 -17.80
CA PHE A 78 -7.79 9.75 -17.76
C PHE A 78 -7.86 11.16 -17.20
N ILE A 79 -8.97 11.81 -17.51
CA ILE A 79 -9.40 13.05 -16.86
C ILE A 79 -10.87 12.93 -16.44
N VAL A 80 -11.19 13.62 -15.37
CA VAL A 80 -12.54 13.89 -14.90
C VAL A 80 -12.71 15.39 -14.86
N TYR A 81 -13.74 15.93 -15.50
CA TYR A 81 -13.98 17.37 -15.51
C TYR A 81 -15.46 17.73 -15.37
N ASP A 82 -15.72 18.92 -14.83
CA ASP A 82 -17.05 19.52 -14.80
C ASP A 82 -17.36 20.13 -16.17
N LYS A 83 -18.44 19.69 -16.82
CA LYS A 83 -18.74 20.06 -18.21
C LYS A 83 -19.04 21.55 -18.38
N SER A 84 -19.65 22.17 -17.37
CA SER A 84 -20.07 23.58 -17.41
C SER A 84 -18.88 24.53 -17.29
N SER A 85 -18.01 24.27 -16.32
CA SER A 85 -16.84 25.11 -16.03
C SER A 85 -15.59 24.72 -16.81
N ARG A 86 -15.59 23.53 -17.43
CA ARG A 86 -14.40 22.89 -18.03
C ARG A 86 -13.22 22.81 -17.06
N LYS A 87 -13.51 22.73 -15.75
CA LYS A 87 -12.50 22.51 -14.73
C LYS A 87 -12.21 21.01 -14.63
N ILE A 88 -10.97 20.62 -14.87
CA ILE A 88 -10.51 19.26 -14.57
C ILE A 88 -10.47 19.10 -13.05
N LEU A 89 -11.26 18.17 -12.55
CA LEU A 89 -11.39 17.82 -11.14
C LEU A 89 -10.28 16.85 -10.76
N TYR A 90 -10.07 15.82 -11.59
CA TYR A 90 -9.09 14.77 -11.39
C TYR A 90 -8.50 14.30 -12.70
N GLY A 91 -7.33 13.71 -12.63
CA GLY A 91 -6.78 12.94 -13.73
C GLY A 91 -5.40 12.43 -13.38
N MET A 92 -4.94 11.48 -14.18
CA MET A 92 -3.58 10.99 -14.11
C MET A 92 -3.22 10.39 -15.45
N TYR A 93 -1.92 10.31 -15.72
CA TYR A 93 -1.43 9.63 -16.91
C TYR A 93 -0.10 8.93 -16.64
N ARG A 94 0.24 8.04 -17.56
CA ARG A 94 1.50 7.31 -17.63
C ARG A 94 1.94 7.21 -19.08
N LEU A 95 3.23 7.43 -19.29
CA LEU A 95 3.89 6.99 -20.51
C LEU A 95 4.24 5.51 -20.37
N THR A 96 4.11 4.77 -21.46
CA THR A 96 4.56 3.40 -21.57
C THR A 96 5.64 3.33 -22.64
N TYR A 97 6.81 2.82 -22.26
CA TYR A 97 7.85 2.45 -23.20
C TYR A 97 7.91 0.92 -23.23
N SER A 98 7.54 0.30 -24.36
CA SER A 98 7.86 -1.12 -24.56
C SER A 98 9.36 -1.20 -24.84
N ILE A 99 10.16 -1.35 -23.79
CA ILE A 99 11.54 -1.78 -23.97
C ILE A 99 11.44 -3.18 -24.59
N LEU A 100 11.94 -3.32 -25.82
CA LEU A 100 12.04 -4.55 -26.59
C LEU A 100 13.04 -5.53 -25.95
N VAL A 101 12.81 -5.92 -24.70
CA VAL A 101 13.60 -6.94 -24.00
C VAL A 101 12.65 -7.88 -23.25
N GLY A 102 12.24 -8.94 -23.94
CA GLY A 102 12.15 -10.27 -23.33
C GLY A 102 10.86 -10.71 -22.64
N SER A 103 9.94 -9.84 -22.20
CA SER A 103 8.62 -10.33 -21.79
C SER A 103 7.53 -9.25 -21.90
N ASP A 104 6.40 -9.64 -22.52
CA ASP A 104 5.15 -8.88 -22.50
C ASP A 104 4.59 -8.66 -21.08
N GLU A 105 5.27 -9.05 -20.01
CA GLU A 105 4.76 -8.89 -18.64
C GLU A 105 5.20 -7.57 -17.98
N GLU A 106 6.41 -7.06 -18.26
CA GLU A 106 6.98 -5.88 -17.57
C GLU A 106 6.37 -4.54 -17.99
N SER A 107 5.98 -4.39 -19.26
CA SER A 107 5.36 -3.16 -19.77
C SER A 107 3.90 -2.97 -19.34
N TYR A 108 3.21 -4.05 -18.92
CA TYR A 108 1.83 -4.00 -18.44
C TYR A 108 1.72 -3.69 -16.94
N ILE A 109 2.81 -3.88 -16.18
CA ILE A 109 2.87 -3.59 -14.74
C ILE A 109 2.59 -2.10 -14.47
N GLN A 110 3.08 -1.22 -15.34
CA GLN A 110 3.02 0.24 -15.13
C GLN A 110 1.63 0.86 -15.33
N LEU A 111 0.66 0.10 -15.86
CA LEU A 111 -0.71 0.57 -16.11
C LEU A 111 -1.74 0.03 -15.12
N GLU A 112 -1.33 -0.69 -14.09
CA GLU A 112 -2.26 -1.35 -13.16
C GLU A 112 -3.27 -0.39 -12.50
N PRO A 113 -2.88 0.78 -11.96
CA PRO A 113 -3.83 1.77 -11.45
C PRO A 113 -4.84 2.25 -12.48
N LEU A 114 -4.36 2.49 -13.70
CA LEU A 114 -5.19 2.96 -14.81
C LEU A 114 -6.16 1.87 -15.27
N SER A 115 -5.75 0.60 -15.25
CA SER A 115 -6.62 -0.55 -15.51
C SER A 115 -7.77 -0.58 -14.52
N LEU A 116 -7.46 -0.46 -13.23
CA LEU A 116 -8.46 -0.47 -12.16
C LEU A 116 -9.44 0.69 -12.34
N ILE A 117 -8.94 1.92 -12.48
CA ILE A 117 -9.80 3.10 -12.59
C ILE A 117 -10.73 2.99 -13.80
N LEU A 118 -10.21 2.53 -14.93
CA LEU A 118 -11.02 2.31 -16.12
C LEU A 118 -12.07 1.23 -15.90
N ARG A 119 -11.71 0.11 -15.27
CA ARG A 119 -12.66 -0.96 -14.94
C ARG A 119 -13.79 -0.46 -14.05
N VAL A 120 -13.47 0.27 -12.98
CA VAL A 120 -14.47 0.86 -12.08
C VAL A 120 -15.38 1.85 -12.83
N ALA A 121 -14.81 2.65 -13.75
CA ALA A 121 -15.59 3.58 -14.57
C ALA A 121 -16.49 2.86 -15.60
N MET A 122 -16.06 1.71 -16.13
CA MET A 122 -16.86 0.87 -17.04
C MET A 122 -18.03 0.19 -16.33
N ASP A 123 -17.88 -0.09 -15.04
CA ASP A 123 -18.95 -0.63 -14.19
C ASP A 123 -19.86 0.49 -13.63
N GLU A 124 -19.68 1.74 -14.08
CA GLU A 124 -20.42 2.95 -13.67
C GLU A 124 -20.34 3.25 -12.15
N ARG A 125 -19.35 2.70 -11.45
CA ARG A 125 -19.11 2.89 -10.02
C ARG A 125 -18.33 4.16 -9.71
N PHE A 126 -18.86 5.30 -10.17
CA PHE A 126 -18.23 6.61 -9.96
C PHE A 126 -18.21 7.04 -8.49
N ASP A 127 -19.11 6.51 -7.65
CA ASP A 127 -19.11 6.65 -6.19
C ASP A 127 -17.79 6.18 -5.56
N VAL A 128 -17.26 5.05 -6.05
CA VAL A 128 -15.99 4.47 -5.60
C VAL A 128 -14.83 5.36 -6.04
N LEU A 129 -14.82 5.78 -7.31
CA LEU A 129 -13.79 6.68 -7.84
C LEU A 129 -13.76 8.02 -7.12
N GLU A 130 -14.91 8.63 -6.88
CA GLU A 130 -15.00 9.90 -6.15
C GLU A 130 -14.48 9.79 -4.73
N SER A 131 -14.76 8.68 -4.05
CA SER A 131 -14.26 8.46 -2.69
C SER A 131 -12.74 8.30 -2.65
N LEU A 132 -12.18 7.55 -3.60
CA LEU A 132 -10.73 7.42 -3.79
C LEU A 132 -10.09 8.78 -4.10
N PHE A 133 -10.70 9.53 -5.00
CA PHE A 133 -10.26 10.84 -5.41
C PHE A 133 -10.31 11.83 -4.24
N LEU A 134 -11.42 11.96 -3.51
CA LEU A 134 -11.54 12.84 -2.35
C LEU A 134 -10.40 12.64 -1.35
N TYR A 135 -9.97 11.39 -1.14
CA TYR A 135 -8.79 11.10 -0.32
C TYR A 135 -7.50 11.70 -0.89
N HIS A 136 -7.26 11.61 -2.20
CA HIS A 136 -6.11 12.24 -2.86
C HIS A 136 -6.04 13.77 -2.64
N HIS A 137 -7.17 14.49 -2.59
CA HIS A 137 -7.14 15.91 -2.27
C HIS A 137 -6.71 16.19 -0.81
N LYS A 138 -7.06 15.29 0.10
CA LYS A 138 -6.71 15.41 1.52
C LYS A 138 -5.26 15.03 1.79
N ASP A 139 -4.81 13.91 1.21
CA ASP A 139 -3.46 13.38 1.38
C ASP A 139 -2.94 12.78 0.06
N PRO A 140 -2.43 13.64 -0.86
CA PRO A 140 -1.97 13.18 -2.17
C PRO A 140 -0.75 12.26 -2.07
N LYS A 141 0.05 12.40 -1.01
CA LYS A 141 1.26 11.58 -0.81
C LYS A 141 0.89 10.14 -0.49
N SER A 142 0.03 9.93 0.50
CA SER A 142 -0.44 8.59 0.86
C SER A 142 -1.25 7.96 -0.28
N PHE A 143 -2.04 8.76 -1.00
CA PHE A 143 -2.80 8.25 -2.15
C PHE A 143 -1.89 7.74 -3.27
N ASN A 144 -0.82 8.48 -3.59
CA ASN A 144 0.13 8.08 -4.64
C ASN A 144 0.87 6.77 -4.30
N VAL A 145 0.96 6.44 -3.01
CA VAL A 145 1.50 5.15 -2.53
C VAL A 145 0.44 4.05 -2.51
N PHE A 146 -0.80 4.38 -2.17
CA PHE A 146 -1.87 3.41 -2.02
C PHE A 146 -2.52 2.98 -3.35
N LEU A 147 -2.74 3.91 -4.28
CA LEU A 147 -3.36 3.62 -5.56
C LEU A 147 -2.60 2.56 -6.39
N PRO A 148 -1.25 2.55 -6.42
CA PRO A 148 -0.51 1.47 -7.04
C PRO A 148 -0.74 0.10 -6.38
N PHE A 149 -0.90 0.04 -5.05
CA PHE A 149 -1.32 -1.19 -4.38
C PHE A 149 -2.72 -1.65 -4.82
N LEU A 150 -3.69 -0.74 -4.98
CA LEU A 150 -5.02 -1.11 -5.48
C LEU A 150 -4.96 -1.71 -6.89
N GLY A 151 -4.16 -1.10 -7.77
CA GLY A 151 -3.90 -1.63 -9.11
C GLY A 151 -3.27 -3.02 -9.07
N PHE A 152 -2.27 -3.20 -8.21
CA PHE A 152 -1.61 -4.48 -7.97
C PHE A 152 -2.58 -5.55 -7.45
N ALA A 153 -3.44 -5.20 -6.49
CA ALA A 153 -4.50 -6.07 -6.00
C ALA A 153 -5.46 -6.49 -7.11
N TYR A 154 -5.93 -5.54 -7.91
CA TYR A 154 -6.79 -5.84 -9.06
C TYR A 154 -6.11 -6.73 -10.09
N ARG A 155 -4.82 -6.54 -10.39
CA ARG A 155 -4.09 -7.38 -11.35
C ARG A 155 -4.09 -8.86 -10.95
N PHE A 156 -3.90 -9.15 -9.66
CA PHE A 156 -3.71 -10.53 -9.20
C PHE A 156 -4.97 -11.20 -8.66
N LEU A 157 -5.95 -10.42 -8.20
CA LEU A 157 -7.21 -10.92 -7.67
C LEU A 157 -8.41 -10.69 -8.60
N GLY A 158 -8.30 -9.80 -9.59
CA GLY A 158 -9.34 -9.54 -10.59
C GLY A 158 -10.65 -9.06 -9.97
N ASP A 159 -11.77 -9.59 -10.45
CA ASP A 159 -13.11 -9.19 -10.01
C ASP A 159 -13.37 -9.49 -8.52
N PHE A 160 -12.72 -10.50 -7.92
CA PHE A 160 -12.82 -10.75 -6.47
C PHE A 160 -12.39 -9.53 -5.64
N PHE A 161 -11.37 -8.80 -6.12
CA PHE A 161 -10.94 -7.56 -5.46
C PHE A 161 -11.88 -6.39 -5.77
N LEU A 162 -12.50 -6.35 -6.95
CA LEU A 162 -13.50 -5.32 -7.26
C LEU A 162 -14.71 -5.46 -6.35
N ASP A 163 -15.22 -6.68 -6.15
CA ASP A 163 -16.35 -6.94 -5.25
C ASP A 163 -16.02 -6.44 -3.82
N TYR A 164 -14.84 -6.80 -3.31
CA TYR A 164 -14.36 -6.27 -2.03
C TYR A 164 -14.32 -4.73 -2.02
N LEU A 165 -13.72 -4.11 -3.04
CA LEU A 165 -13.58 -2.65 -3.11
C LEU A 165 -14.94 -1.97 -3.18
N TYR A 166 -15.88 -2.52 -3.95
CA TYR A 166 -17.22 -2.00 -4.15
C TYR A 166 -18.08 -2.04 -2.88
N GLU A 167 -17.90 -3.07 -2.06
CA GLU A 167 -18.56 -3.21 -0.77
C GLU A 167 -17.90 -2.37 0.33
N ASN A 168 -16.59 -2.12 0.24
CA ASN A 168 -15.80 -1.58 1.35
C ASN A 168 -15.09 -0.25 1.04
N TYR A 169 -15.36 0.43 -0.09
CA TYR A 169 -14.58 1.61 -0.50
C TYR A 169 -14.54 2.73 0.56
N ILE A 170 -15.63 2.95 1.31
CA ILE A 170 -15.68 3.94 2.40
C ILE A 170 -14.76 3.52 3.55
N ASP A 171 -14.87 2.26 4.01
CA ASP A 171 -14.05 1.70 5.08
C ASP A 171 -12.57 1.66 4.69
N VAL A 172 -12.25 1.34 3.43
CA VAL A 172 -10.89 1.40 2.89
C VAL A 172 -10.29 2.79 3.05
N ILE A 173 -11.05 3.84 2.70
CA ILE A 173 -10.61 5.23 2.84
C ILE A 173 -10.50 5.64 4.31
N GLU A 174 -11.43 5.24 5.17
CA GLU A 174 -11.37 5.49 6.61
C GLU A 174 -10.12 4.83 7.24
N ARG A 175 -9.86 3.56 6.91
CA ARG A 175 -8.68 2.84 7.36
C ARG A 175 -7.40 3.51 6.91
N LEU A 176 -7.32 3.94 5.66
CA LEU A 176 -6.14 4.64 5.15
C LEU A 176 -5.90 5.96 5.89
N ASN A 177 -6.95 6.76 6.11
CA ASN A 177 -6.89 7.99 6.92
C ASN A 177 -6.39 7.72 8.34
N ASN A 178 -6.84 6.62 8.95
CA ASN A 178 -6.48 6.24 10.31
C ASN A 178 -5.22 5.35 10.38
N ARG A 179 -4.52 5.16 9.25
CA ARG A 179 -3.35 4.28 9.10
C ARG A 179 -3.59 2.86 9.63
N ARG A 180 -4.83 2.37 9.55
CA ARG A 180 -5.21 1.00 9.94
C ARG A 180 -4.89 0.00 8.84
N ILE A 181 -4.85 -1.27 9.22
CA ILE A 181 -4.62 -2.36 8.28
C ILE A 181 -5.84 -2.51 7.37
N ILE A 182 -5.60 -2.64 6.07
CA ILE A 182 -6.63 -2.89 5.06
C ILE A 182 -6.44 -4.34 4.61
N TYR A 183 -7.47 -5.17 4.68
CA TYR A 183 -7.33 -6.61 4.43
C TYR A 183 -8.60 -7.19 3.83
N GLY A 184 -8.40 -8.23 3.01
CA GLY A 184 -9.46 -9.11 2.53
C GLY A 184 -9.09 -10.57 2.82
N GLU A 185 -9.78 -11.50 2.17
CA GLU A 185 -9.51 -12.94 2.35
C GLU A 185 -8.09 -13.34 1.91
N ASN A 186 -7.61 -12.75 0.82
CA ASN A 186 -6.37 -13.14 0.15
C ASN A 186 -5.35 -12.00 0.04
N PHE A 187 -5.54 -10.89 0.75
CA PHE A 187 -4.58 -9.80 0.73
C PHE A 187 -4.56 -9.03 2.04
N VAL A 188 -3.45 -8.35 2.29
CA VAL A 188 -3.31 -7.35 3.33
C VAL A 188 -2.45 -6.19 2.83
N TYR A 189 -2.81 -4.98 3.24
CA TYR A 189 -2.00 -3.79 3.13
C TYR A 189 -1.85 -3.16 4.51
N ILE A 190 -0.61 -2.90 4.90
CA ILE A 190 -0.25 -2.29 6.18
C ILE A 190 0.35 -0.91 5.87
N PRO A 191 -0.46 0.16 5.89
CA PRO A 191 0.02 1.51 5.54
C PRO A 191 1.21 1.95 6.41
N LEU A 192 1.23 1.54 7.68
CA LEU A 192 2.23 1.90 8.67
C LEU A 192 3.66 1.51 8.28
N ILE A 193 3.82 0.45 7.50
CA ILE A 193 5.13 -0.05 7.03
C ILE A 193 5.23 -0.12 5.51
N GLY A 194 4.21 0.35 4.77
CA GLY A 194 4.21 0.39 3.32
C GLY A 194 4.22 -1.00 2.66
N VAL A 195 3.58 -1.99 3.29
CA VAL A 195 3.64 -3.40 2.87
C VAL A 195 2.31 -3.86 2.33
N GLY A 196 2.31 -4.41 1.11
CA GLY A 196 1.17 -5.11 0.52
C GLY A 196 1.51 -6.59 0.28
N LEU A 197 0.60 -7.49 0.62
CA LEU A 197 0.74 -8.93 0.36
C LEU A 197 -0.51 -9.46 -0.32
N ILE A 198 -0.34 -10.35 -1.31
CA ILE A 198 -1.43 -11.06 -1.97
C ILE A 198 -1.12 -12.56 -2.02
N ARG A 199 -2.02 -13.39 -1.48
CA ARG A 199 -1.99 -14.84 -1.65
C ARG A 199 -2.72 -15.22 -2.93
N ARG A 200 -2.09 -16.03 -3.77
CA ARG A 200 -2.71 -16.61 -4.97
C ARG A 200 -3.36 -17.95 -4.68
N GLY A 201 -4.18 -18.42 -5.62
CA GLY A 201 -4.76 -19.77 -5.60
C GLY A 201 -3.74 -20.92 -5.63
N ASP A 202 -2.50 -20.69 -6.12
CA ASP A 202 -1.39 -21.66 -6.04
C ASP A 202 -0.70 -21.67 -4.66
N GLY A 203 -1.19 -20.87 -3.70
CA GLY A 203 -0.64 -20.71 -2.37
C GLY A 203 0.60 -19.81 -2.29
N SER A 204 1.16 -19.35 -3.42
CA SER A 204 2.26 -18.39 -3.39
C SER A 204 1.81 -17.02 -2.90
N VAL A 205 2.75 -16.26 -2.36
CA VAL A 205 2.49 -14.89 -1.88
C VAL A 205 3.28 -13.91 -2.72
N PHE A 206 2.60 -12.94 -3.33
CA PHE A 206 3.26 -11.78 -3.88
C PHE A 206 3.45 -10.72 -2.80
N VAL A 207 4.65 -10.16 -2.77
CA VAL A 207 5.05 -9.10 -1.87
C VAL A 207 5.18 -7.83 -2.67
N TYR A 208 4.50 -6.79 -2.23
CA TYR A 208 4.53 -5.45 -2.78
C TYR A 208 5.11 -4.48 -1.77
N GLU A 209 6.07 -3.67 -2.21
CA GLU A 209 6.57 -2.55 -1.42
C GLU A 209 6.11 -1.22 -2.02
N ALA A 210 5.58 -0.38 -1.14
CA ALA A 210 5.27 1.01 -1.44
C ALA A 210 6.50 1.77 -2.00
N PRO A 211 6.35 2.56 -3.08
CA PRO A 211 7.39 3.45 -3.58
C PRO A 211 7.90 4.37 -2.47
N ARG A 212 9.23 4.53 -2.36
CA ARG A 212 9.86 5.34 -1.30
C ARG A 212 9.93 6.83 -1.65
N SER A 213 9.86 7.18 -2.94
CA SER A 213 9.94 8.56 -3.41
C SER A 213 8.56 9.17 -3.64
N TYR A 214 8.27 10.25 -2.92
CA TYR A 214 7.05 11.06 -3.03
C TYR A 214 7.15 12.18 -4.07
N LEU A 215 8.31 12.39 -4.70
CA LEU A 215 8.66 13.67 -5.31
C LEU A 215 8.69 13.71 -6.84
N SER A 216 8.34 12.64 -7.54
CA SER A 216 8.26 12.66 -9.00
C SER A 216 7.36 11.56 -9.55
N PHE A 217 6.27 11.95 -10.21
CA PHE A 217 5.62 11.08 -11.21
C PHE A 217 6.65 10.66 -12.27
N PRO A 218 6.54 9.48 -12.95
CA PRO A 218 6.32 8.16 -12.40
C PRO A 218 7.16 7.11 -13.16
N GLU A 219 8.40 6.88 -12.74
CA GLU A 219 9.25 5.85 -13.34
C GLU A 219 9.69 4.78 -12.34
N GLU A 220 9.29 4.89 -11.07
CA GLU A 220 9.54 3.81 -10.11
C GLU A 220 8.65 2.61 -10.47
N ILE A 221 9.28 1.63 -11.11
CA ILE A 221 8.73 0.32 -11.42
C ILE A 221 8.16 -0.25 -10.12
N LEU A 222 6.88 -0.62 -10.16
CA LEU A 222 6.24 -1.42 -9.12
C LEU A 222 7.12 -2.64 -8.85
N SER A 223 7.77 -2.65 -7.69
CA SER A 223 8.63 -3.75 -7.30
C SER A 223 7.78 -4.74 -6.53
N TYR A 224 7.53 -5.89 -7.16
CA TYR A 224 6.96 -7.04 -6.47
C TYR A 224 7.81 -8.28 -6.69
N ARG A 225 7.68 -9.21 -5.75
CA ARG A 225 8.38 -10.50 -5.80
C ARG A 225 7.42 -11.62 -5.41
N LYS A 226 7.51 -12.74 -6.13
CA LYS A 226 6.80 -13.96 -5.78
C LYS A 226 7.59 -14.69 -4.70
N VAL A 227 6.91 -15.11 -3.65
CA VAL A 227 7.46 -15.94 -2.58
C VAL A 227 6.70 -17.26 -2.58
N SER A 228 7.43 -18.36 -2.71
CA SER A 228 6.89 -19.71 -2.67
C SER A 228 7.36 -20.46 -1.43
N SER A 229 6.56 -21.42 -0.97
CA SER A 229 6.94 -22.28 0.17
C SER A 229 8.13 -23.19 -0.15
N SER A 230 8.40 -23.49 -1.42
CA SER A 230 9.52 -24.32 -1.86
C SER A 230 10.86 -23.57 -1.85
N GLU A 231 10.84 -22.26 -2.16
CA GLU A 231 12.05 -21.45 -2.27
C GLU A 231 12.37 -20.71 -0.97
N TYR A 232 11.34 -20.17 -0.30
CA TYR A 232 11.48 -19.41 0.93
C TYR A 232 10.51 -19.90 2.02
N PRO A 233 10.67 -21.11 2.58
CA PRO A 233 9.67 -21.72 3.47
C PRO A 233 9.31 -20.86 4.69
N LEU A 234 10.31 -20.24 5.32
CA LEU A 234 10.09 -19.38 6.50
C LEU A 234 9.41 -18.07 6.12
N ILE A 235 9.90 -17.36 5.11
CA ILE A 235 9.35 -16.07 4.69
C ILE A 235 7.93 -16.24 4.13
N HIS A 236 7.70 -17.30 3.35
CA HIS A 236 6.37 -17.69 2.89
C HIS A 236 5.42 -17.89 4.07
N ARG A 237 5.83 -18.62 5.11
CA ARG A 237 5.04 -18.81 6.34
C ARG A 237 4.73 -17.48 7.02
N ILE A 238 5.69 -16.55 7.09
CA ILE A 238 5.51 -15.22 7.68
C ILE A 238 4.47 -14.44 6.90
N PHE A 239 4.63 -14.30 5.58
CA PHE A 239 3.68 -13.51 4.79
C PHE A 239 2.31 -14.16 4.68
N SER A 240 2.25 -15.48 4.54
CA SER A 240 0.98 -16.20 4.55
C SER A 240 0.28 -16.04 5.90
N GLY A 241 0.97 -16.26 7.02
CA GLY A 241 0.40 -16.06 8.34
C GLY A 241 -0.05 -14.62 8.58
N LEU A 242 0.66 -13.63 8.04
CA LEU A 242 0.30 -12.22 8.20
C LEU A 242 -1.01 -11.88 7.48
N ILE A 243 -1.26 -12.46 6.30
CA ILE A 243 -2.56 -12.35 5.61
C ILE A 243 -3.67 -12.93 6.51
N ASP A 244 -3.47 -14.14 7.06
CA ASP A 244 -4.48 -14.80 7.91
C ASP A 244 -4.76 -14.02 9.21
N SER A 245 -3.72 -13.38 9.77
CA SER A 245 -3.79 -12.66 11.05
C SER A 245 -4.16 -11.18 10.92
N ALA A 246 -4.23 -10.62 9.71
CA ALA A 246 -4.42 -9.19 9.48
C ALA A 246 -5.66 -8.62 10.19
N LYS A 247 -6.78 -9.36 10.14
CA LYS A 247 -8.03 -8.98 10.79
C LYS A 247 -7.92 -8.89 12.30
N GLU A 248 -7.24 -9.85 12.92
CA GLU A 248 -7.04 -9.86 14.36
C GLU A 248 -6.06 -8.74 14.78
N LEU A 249 -4.95 -8.58 14.05
CA LEU A 249 -4.00 -7.48 14.27
C LEU A 249 -4.66 -6.10 14.18
N ASP A 250 -5.60 -5.91 13.27
CA ASP A 250 -6.35 -4.66 13.22
C ASP A 250 -7.25 -4.49 14.45
N ARG A 251 -8.02 -5.53 14.79
CA ARG A 251 -9.02 -5.48 15.88
C ARG A 251 -8.38 -5.32 17.26
N SER A 252 -7.21 -5.87 17.49
CA SER A 252 -6.51 -5.80 18.78
C SER A 252 -5.53 -4.64 18.90
N MET A 253 -5.52 -3.71 17.94
CA MET A 253 -4.63 -2.57 18.00
C MET A 253 -4.99 -1.66 19.17
N VAL A 254 -4.02 -1.44 20.05
CA VAL A 254 -4.10 -0.53 21.18
C VAL A 254 -3.07 0.59 21.02
N VAL A 255 -3.43 1.77 21.50
CA VAL A 255 -2.56 2.95 21.49
C VAL A 255 -2.40 3.43 22.93
N GLU A 256 -1.27 3.06 23.52
CA GLU A 256 -0.94 3.36 24.90
C GLU A 256 -0.22 4.70 25.00
N LYS A 257 -0.73 5.59 25.85
CA LYS A 257 -0.06 6.86 26.09
C LYS A 257 1.25 6.59 26.84
N GLY A 258 2.37 6.93 26.22
CA GLY A 258 3.69 6.81 26.79
C GLY A 258 4.02 8.01 27.67
N ARG A 259 4.82 8.92 27.11
CA ARG A 259 5.25 10.17 27.76
C ARG A 259 4.76 11.37 26.95
N CYS A 260 4.39 12.44 27.64
CA CYS A 260 4.27 13.76 27.01
C CYS A 260 5.28 14.72 27.63
N ASP A 261 5.84 15.58 26.81
CA ASP A 261 6.51 16.79 27.25
C ASP A 261 5.75 18.04 26.75
N ARG A 262 6.39 19.21 26.80
CA ARG A 262 5.76 20.47 26.41
C ARG A 262 5.53 20.61 24.90
N TYR A 263 6.21 19.82 24.07
CA TYR A 263 6.22 19.95 22.61
C TYR A 263 5.54 18.77 21.91
N GLU A 264 5.56 17.60 22.53
CA GLU A 264 5.06 16.37 21.93
C GLU A 264 4.65 15.28 22.93
N CYS A 265 3.80 14.38 22.45
CA CYS A 265 3.37 13.17 23.13
C CYS A 265 3.79 11.95 22.33
N TYR A 266 4.36 10.98 23.03
CA TYR A 266 4.73 9.67 22.52
C TYR A 266 3.66 8.66 22.92
N TYR A 267 3.22 7.89 21.94
CA TYR A 267 2.25 6.82 22.09
C TYR A 267 2.87 5.53 21.59
N LEU A 268 2.66 4.44 22.32
CA LEU A 268 3.08 3.11 21.94
C LEU A 268 1.90 2.42 21.25
N ILE A 269 2.09 2.00 20.01
CA ILE A 269 1.11 1.23 19.25
C ILE A 269 1.48 -0.23 19.41
N LEU A 270 0.55 -1.04 19.91
CA LEU A 270 0.73 -2.49 20.05
C LEU A 270 -0.45 -3.23 19.43
N SER A 271 -0.18 -4.39 18.85
CA SER A 271 -1.23 -5.34 18.48
C SER A 271 -0.65 -6.74 18.39
N SER A 272 -1.45 -7.76 18.63
CA SER A 272 -1.00 -9.14 18.48
C SER A 272 -2.08 -10.07 17.98
N ALA A 273 -1.65 -11.08 17.25
CA ALA A 273 -2.52 -12.10 16.69
C ALA A 273 -1.82 -13.46 16.69
N SER A 274 -2.58 -14.52 16.90
CA SER A 274 -2.06 -15.88 16.79
C SER A 274 -2.55 -16.50 15.48
N PRO A 275 -1.64 -16.85 14.54
CA PRO A 275 -2.05 -17.45 13.28
C PRO A 275 -2.76 -18.78 13.54
N PRO A 276 -4.02 -18.96 13.11
CA PRO A 276 -4.77 -20.20 13.37
C PRO A 276 -4.05 -21.44 12.83
N SER A 277 -3.33 -21.28 11.72
CA SER A 277 -2.55 -22.33 11.05
C SER A 277 -1.29 -22.77 11.81
N LEU A 278 -0.84 -22.06 12.85
CA LEU A 278 0.44 -22.29 13.54
C LEU A 278 0.30 -22.76 15.00
N GLY A 279 -0.92 -23.04 15.46
CA GLY A 279 -1.19 -23.85 16.66
C GLY A 279 -0.49 -23.39 17.94
N GLY A 280 -0.56 -22.09 18.27
CA GLY A 280 -0.01 -21.52 19.52
C GLY A 280 1.51 -21.53 19.65
N ARG A 281 2.24 -21.95 18.61
CA ARG A 281 3.72 -21.93 18.58
C ARG A 281 4.29 -20.65 17.98
N SER A 282 3.44 -19.86 17.34
CA SER A 282 3.82 -18.62 16.71
C SER A 282 2.79 -17.52 16.96
N ALA A 283 3.23 -16.27 16.84
CA ALA A 283 2.38 -15.09 16.95
C ALA A 283 2.92 -13.96 16.08
N PHE A 284 2.06 -13.01 15.76
CA PHE A 284 2.48 -11.71 15.26
C PHE A 284 2.37 -10.67 16.37
N LEU A 285 3.33 -9.74 16.41
CA LEU A 285 3.33 -8.55 17.24
C LEU A 285 3.56 -7.34 16.35
N LEU A 286 2.57 -6.48 16.19
CA LEU A 286 2.77 -5.14 15.66
C LEU A 286 3.21 -4.25 16.81
N SER A 287 4.31 -3.53 16.64
CA SER A 287 4.81 -2.58 17.63
C SER A 287 5.38 -1.35 16.94
N GLY A 288 5.12 -0.17 17.49
CA GLY A 288 5.63 1.10 16.96
C GLY A 288 5.41 2.27 17.89
N ILE A 289 6.08 3.39 17.63
CA ILE A 289 5.93 4.63 18.38
C ILE A 289 5.24 5.65 17.47
N GLN A 290 4.15 6.25 17.95
CA GLN A 290 3.53 7.42 17.34
C GLN A 290 3.88 8.65 18.15
N ARG A 291 4.49 9.64 17.50
CA ARG A 291 4.82 10.94 18.10
C ARG A 291 3.84 11.99 17.57
N LYS A 292 3.08 12.62 18.46
CA LYS A 292 2.16 13.72 18.12
C LYS A 292 2.65 15.01 18.77
N GLY A 293 2.95 16.02 17.98
CA GLY A 293 3.42 17.31 18.50
C GLY A 293 3.00 18.48 17.62
N LEU A 294 3.58 19.66 17.91
CA LEU A 294 3.31 20.90 17.17
C LEU A 294 3.61 20.80 15.67
N TYR A 295 4.53 19.92 15.28
CA TYR A 295 4.95 19.70 13.89
C TYR A 295 4.18 18.57 13.18
N GLY A 296 3.15 18.01 13.82
CA GLY A 296 2.31 16.95 13.26
C GLY A 296 2.53 15.58 13.91
N GLU A 297 2.13 14.53 13.17
CA GLU A 297 2.18 13.15 13.63
C GLU A 297 3.22 12.32 12.87
N PHE A 298 4.18 11.76 13.60
CA PHE A 298 5.28 10.93 13.08
C PHE A 298 5.17 9.51 13.61
N LEU A 299 5.63 8.54 12.82
CA LEU A 299 5.74 7.14 13.22
C LEU A 299 7.22 6.78 13.26
N GLU A 300 7.65 6.12 14.34
CA GLU A 300 9.02 5.71 14.59
C GLU A 300 9.02 4.24 15.01
N ASN A 301 10.05 3.50 14.60
CA ASN A 301 10.28 2.10 15.00
C ASN A 301 9.05 1.20 14.84
N ILE A 302 8.26 1.40 13.79
CA ILE A 302 7.07 0.60 13.51
C ILE A 302 7.39 -0.61 12.65
N ASP A 303 7.03 -1.79 13.14
CA ASP A 303 7.17 -3.04 12.40
C ASP A 303 6.14 -4.08 12.87
N VAL A 304 6.03 -5.16 12.11
CA VAL A 304 5.35 -6.38 12.51
C VAL A 304 6.41 -7.45 12.72
N TYR A 305 6.39 -8.10 13.88
CA TYR A 305 7.32 -9.15 14.27
C TYR A 305 6.60 -10.50 14.24
N PHE A 306 7.13 -11.45 13.48
CA PHE A 306 6.74 -12.85 13.59
C PHE A 306 7.55 -13.51 14.69
N ILE A 307 6.89 -14.02 15.71
CA ILE A 307 7.49 -14.71 16.86
C ILE A 307 7.26 -16.20 16.65
N ASN A 308 8.31 -17.01 16.73
CA ASN A 308 8.21 -18.47 16.61
C ASN A 308 9.02 -19.16 17.71
N CYS A 309 8.40 -20.11 18.42
CA CYS A 309 8.99 -20.80 19.56
C CYS A 309 9.00 -22.32 19.38
N ASN A 310 9.84 -22.82 18.47
CA ASN A 310 10.10 -24.25 18.29
C ASN A 310 11.36 -24.67 19.06
N GLY A 311 11.27 -24.72 20.39
CA GLY A 311 12.42 -24.98 21.27
C GLY A 311 12.90 -23.70 21.95
N SER A 312 13.54 -22.81 21.19
CA SER A 312 13.83 -21.43 21.56
C SER A 312 12.94 -20.46 20.79
N CYS A 313 12.70 -19.27 21.35
CA CYS A 313 11.96 -18.22 20.68
C CYS A 313 12.87 -17.40 19.76
N SER A 314 12.35 -17.00 18.62
CA SER A 314 13.03 -16.12 17.67
C SER A 314 12.02 -15.13 17.11
N MET A 315 12.43 -13.86 17.02
CA MET A 315 11.61 -12.79 16.47
C MET A 315 12.12 -12.39 15.10
N TYR A 316 11.20 -12.24 14.17
CA TYR A 316 11.47 -12.07 12.75
C TYR A 316 10.75 -10.81 12.26
N PRO A 317 11.45 -9.69 12.04
CA PRO A 317 10.82 -8.47 11.54
C PRO A 317 10.31 -8.68 10.11
N VAL A 318 9.09 -8.25 9.82
CA VAL A 318 8.47 -8.34 8.48
C VAL A 318 9.21 -7.43 7.51
N SER A 319 9.63 -6.24 7.94
CA SER A 319 10.43 -5.33 7.12
C SER A 319 11.75 -5.97 6.63
N GLU A 320 12.41 -6.77 7.47
CA GLU A 320 13.64 -7.49 7.09
C GLU A 320 13.36 -8.66 6.13
N ALA A 321 12.23 -9.37 6.30
CA ALA A 321 11.81 -10.41 5.36
C ALA A 321 11.58 -9.83 3.97
N MET A 322 10.97 -8.64 3.92
CA MET A 322 10.79 -7.92 2.67
C MET A 322 12.11 -7.49 2.06
N LYS A 323 13.00 -6.83 2.82
CA LYS A 323 14.32 -6.44 2.31
C LYS A 323 15.07 -7.63 1.73
N ASN A 324 14.98 -8.80 2.35
CA ASN A 324 15.60 -10.02 1.84
C ASN A 324 14.99 -10.47 0.51
N VAL A 325 13.66 -10.57 0.42
CA VAL A 325 12.96 -10.96 -0.82
C VAL A 325 13.17 -9.96 -1.96
N MET A 326 13.23 -8.67 -1.63
CA MET A 326 13.46 -7.60 -2.59
C MET A 326 14.94 -7.52 -3.04
N GLY A 327 15.84 -8.29 -2.43
CA GLY A 327 17.26 -8.36 -2.78
C GLY A 327 18.12 -7.24 -2.18
N TRP A 328 17.60 -6.52 -1.18
CA TRP A 328 18.31 -5.43 -0.51
C TRP A 328 19.13 -5.89 0.69
N SER A 329 18.79 -7.05 1.26
CA SER A 329 19.59 -7.71 2.27
C SER A 329 19.97 -9.12 1.81
N ARG A 330 21.23 -9.50 2.06
CA ARG A 330 21.73 -10.85 1.79
C ARG A 330 21.27 -11.88 2.83
N SER A 331 20.96 -11.42 4.06
CA SER A 331 20.55 -12.26 5.17
C SER A 331 19.17 -11.84 5.68
N TYR A 332 18.36 -12.82 6.07
CA TYR A 332 17.17 -12.55 6.86
C TYR A 332 17.51 -12.74 8.34
N GLU A 333 17.75 -11.62 9.03
CA GLU A 333 18.20 -11.64 10.42
C GLU A 333 17.03 -11.69 11.39
N LYS A 334 17.15 -12.61 12.35
CA LYS A 334 16.26 -12.66 13.52
C LYS A 334 16.81 -11.75 14.60
N ILE A 335 15.93 -11.20 15.43
CA ILE A 335 16.30 -10.40 16.59
C ILE A 335 15.94 -11.12 17.89
N SER A 336 16.69 -10.82 18.94
CA SER A 336 16.36 -11.27 20.31
C SER A 336 15.29 -10.37 20.93
N MET A 337 14.69 -10.82 22.05
CA MET A 337 13.77 -9.98 22.82
C MET A 337 14.48 -8.72 23.35
N ASP A 338 15.74 -8.85 23.79
CA ASP A 338 16.54 -7.72 24.27
C ASP A 338 16.78 -6.67 23.17
N GLU A 339 17.18 -7.13 21.99
CA GLU A 339 17.34 -6.25 20.82
C GLU A 339 16.02 -5.58 20.45
N PHE A 340 14.91 -6.32 20.45
CA PHE A 340 13.57 -5.75 20.22
C PHE A 340 13.23 -4.67 21.25
N LEU A 341 13.36 -4.96 22.54
CA LEU A 341 13.01 -4.02 23.62
C LEU A 341 13.93 -2.79 23.63
N SER A 342 15.20 -2.94 23.26
CA SER A 342 16.16 -1.84 23.18
C SER A 342 15.71 -0.72 22.22
N LYS A 343 14.94 -1.06 21.18
CA LYS A 343 14.37 -0.09 20.22
C LYS A 343 13.34 0.83 20.87
N TYR A 344 12.80 0.45 22.03
CA TYR A 344 11.77 1.15 22.78
C TYR A 344 12.26 1.58 24.18
N GLY A 345 13.58 1.60 24.43
CA GLY A 345 14.16 1.82 25.76
C GLY A 345 13.88 3.17 26.43
N TYR A 346 13.26 4.14 25.74
CA TYR A 346 12.91 5.43 26.32
C TYR A 346 11.58 5.40 27.10
N GLY A 347 11.54 6.05 28.26
CA GLY A 347 10.29 6.43 28.94
C GLY A 347 9.43 5.28 29.49
N GLY A 348 10.02 4.10 29.76
CA GLY A 348 9.30 2.95 30.30
C GLY A 348 8.45 2.19 29.28
N HIS A 349 8.56 2.48 27.98
CA HIS A 349 7.81 1.75 26.96
C HIS A 349 8.15 0.26 26.92
N TYR A 350 9.40 -0.12 27.18
CA TYR A 350 9.77 -1.54 27.24
C TYR A 350 8.98 -2.31 28.32
N LEU A 351 8.72 -1.71 29.50
CA LEU A 351 7.88 -2.33 30.53
C LEU A 351 6.44 -2.49 30.04
N LYS A 352 5.89 -1.47 29.38
CA LYS A 352 4.55 -1.53 28.80
C LYS A 352 4.41 -2.61 27.73
N ILE A 353 5.45 -2.82 26.92
CA ILE A 353 5.50 -3.92 25.94
C ILE A 353 5.43 -5.27 26.66
N LEU A 354 6.23 -5.44 27.72
CA LEU A 354 6.23 -6.67 28.51
C LEU A 354 4.88 -6.91 29.21
N GLU A 355 4.28 -5.87 29.79
CA GLU A 355 2.93 -5.90 30.37
C GLU A 355 1.89 -6.33 29.35
N TYR A 356 1.90 -5.70 28.16
CA TYR A 356 1.01 -6.07 27.06
C TYR A 356 1.14 -7.55 26.67
N ILE A 357 2.37 -8.07 26.58
CA ILE A 357 2.62 -9.49 26.27
C ILE A 357 2.03 -10.40 27.35
N MET A 358 2.19 -10.05 28.64
CA MET A 358 1.68 -10.83 29.76
C MET A 358 0.14 -10.77 29.85
N GLU A 359 -0.46 -9.61 29.64
CA GLU A 359 -1.92 -9.42 29.62
C GLU A 359 -2.58 -10.17 28.46
N ASN A 360 -1.91 -10.21 27.30
CA ASN A 360 -2.36 -10.91 26.10
C ASN A 360 -1.71 -12.29 25.93
N ARG A 361 -1.32 -12.94 27.04
CA ARG A 361 -0.58 -14.22 27.05
C ARG A 361 -1.19 -15.34 26.19
N ASN A 362 -2.51 -15.32 26.02
CA ASN A 362 -3.25 -16.29 25.20
C ASN A 362 -3.00 -16.14 23.68
N LYS A 363 -2.47 -15.00 23.24
CA LYS A 363 -2.13 -14.75 21.83
C LYS A 363 -0.68 -15.07 21.49
N PHE A 364 0.16 -15.29 22.50
CA PHE A 364 1.59 -15.51 22.33
C PHE A 364 1.99 -16.96 22.68
N PRO A 365 3.09 -17.47 22.14
CA PRO A 365 3.62 -18.76 22.56
C PRO A 365 3.98 -18.73 24.06
N PRO A 366 3.64 -19.77 24.86
CA PRO A 366 3.88 -19.76 26.31
C PRO A 366 5.33 -19.47 26.70
N LYS A 367 6.31 -20.03 25.96
CA LYS A 367 7.74 -19.78 26.18
C LYS A 367 8.13 -18.32 26.00
N PHE A 368 7.50 -17.62 25.05
CA PHE A 368 7.75 -16.19 24.83
C PHE A 368 7.19 -15.35 25.98
N VAL A 369 6.02 -15.74 26.50
CA VAL A 369 5.41 -15.10 27.68
C VAL A 369 6.28 -15.32 28.93
N GLU A 370 6.82 -16.52 29.12
CA GLU A 370 7.76 -16.82 30.21
C GLU A 370 9.05 -15.97 30.11
N GLU A 371 9.59 -15.80 28.91
CA GLU A 371 10.75 -14.94 28.64
C GLU A 371 10.42 -13.48 28.98
N ALA A 372 9.26 -12.98 28.54
CA ALA A 372 8.80 -11.62 28.86
C ALA A 372 8.61 -11.42 30.37
N ASN A 373 8.02 -12.39 31.08
CA ASN A 373 7.84 -12.31 32.53
C ASN A 373 9.18 -12.29 33.28
N LYS A 374 10.17 -13.08 32.86
CA LYS A 374 11.53 -13.05 33.45
C LYS A 374 12.18 -11.68 33.27
N GLN A 375 12.07 -11.10 32.07
CA GLN A 375 12.59 -9.76 31.78
C GLN A 375 11.87 -8.68 32.60
N TYR A 376 10.55 -8.80 32.78
CA TYR A 376 9.78 -7.88 33.60
C TYR A 376 10.21 -7.93 35.07
N GLN A 377 10.28 -9.13 35.66
CA GLN A 377 10.70 -9.33 37.05
C GLN A 377 12.13 -8.84 37.32
N GLY A 378 13.05 -9.12 36.39
CA GLY A 378 14.42 -8.62 36.48
C GLY A 378 14.46 -7.09 36.55
N ASN A 379 13.75 -6.39 35.67
CA ASN A 379 13.75 -4.93 35.63
C ASN A 379 13.05 -4.27 36.83
N VAL A 380 11.95 -4.85 37.32
CA VAL A 380 11.26 -4.31 38.51
C VAL A 380 12.16 -4.37 39.75
N MET A 381 12.92 -5.47 39.94
CA MET A 381 13.83 -5.63 41.08
C MET A 381 15.05 -4.69 41.07
N TYR A 382 15.47 -4.16 39.91
CA TYR A 382 16.59 -3.21 39.83
C TYR A 382 16.16 -1.73 39.97
N THR A 383 14.85 -1.46 39.94
CA THR A 383 14.29 -0.10 40.07
C THR A 383 13.68 0.20 41.43
N SER A 384 13.53 -0.82 42.29
CA SER A 384 13.18 -0.73 43.72
C SER A 384 14.42 -0.75 44.59
#